data_AF-A0A6H3NIV8-F1
#
_entry.id   AF-A0A6H3NIV8-F1
#
_cell.length_a   1.000
_cell.length_b   1.000
_cell.length_c   1.000
_cell.angle_alpha   90.00
_cell.angle_beta   90.00
_cell.angle_gamma   90.00
#
_symmetry.space_group_name_H-M   'P 1'
#
loop_
_entity.id
_entity.type
_entity.pdbx_description
1 polymer ?
#
loop_
_entity_poly.entity_id
_entity_poly.type
_entity_poly.pdbx_seq_one_letter_code
_entity_poly.pdbx_strand_id
1 'polypeptide(L)'
;MKDREWIVGTDPDELYLLRLGRFKSFELSKRLLKEKEEKKGLALEKELLNRKAQGLSSAIDSALNYFSVKSNSLNTKILMRYYSLLQFTIAEEVASLSNDSDLNKIQNNTSYGHGLAVYQSEGIDDNFFNKFNCYILSNGHFSKYLKHLNYTNISNISINKRISSEKEATNEGSKLISISRLFRSIPELHNMVEEIINEPPLSLNILYDSIPNFEIEQERREEYSKKIGTFAFKAPPLTSEEKISFLKILPNSKKLNIEFLNSLNLPFTNYKIGNDSYSGEEYISCQFKHSTKSHWWSYLNLYKSNYCASSLIPPIIGEITDPILINFMLLYSLSIIVRYLPALWYKITLGDLNHIGGLIEYYISVLDHVLPPLILKRITERDIHISMPGSLDAPI
;
A
#
# COMPACT_ATOMS: atom_id res chain seq x y z
N MET A 1 -21.17 9.59 -0.68
CA MET A 1 -20.11 10.59 -0.95
C MET A 1 -19.02 10.37 0.10
N LYS A 2 -17.75 10.21 -0.26
CA LYS A 2 -16.68 10.07 0.75
C LYS A 2 -16.58 11.40 1.51
N ASP A 3 -16.65 11.35 2.84
CA ASP A 3 -16.42 12.55 3.66
C ASP A 3 -14.99 13.03 3.41
N ARG A 4 -14.89 14.24 2.87
CA ARG A 4 -13.63 14.91 2.67
C ARG A 4 -13.43 15.94 3.77
N GLU A 5 -12.29 15.88 4.44
CA GLU A 5 -11.87 16.90 5.38
C GLU A 5 -10.76 17.73 4.72
N TRP A 6 -10.93 19.04 4.68
CA TRP A 6 -9.96 19.98 4.13
C TRP A 6 -9.25 20.71 5.26
N ILE A 7 -7.93 20.76 5.19
CA ILE A 7 -7.07 21.41 6.18
C ILE A 7 -6.12 22.33 5.44
N VAL A 8 -5.91 23.53 5.95
CA VAL A 8 -4.94 24.48 5.41
C VAL A 8 -3.72 24.53 6.32
N GLY A 9 -2.52 24.38 5.75
CA GLY A 9 -1.28 24.65 6.46
C GLY A 9 -0.03 24.38 5.64
N THR A 10 1.10 24.81 6.19
CA THR A 10 2.38 24.86 5.47
C THR A 10 3.19 23.57 5.54
N ASP A 11 2.98 22.76 6.57
CA ASP A 11 3.62 21.45 6.75
C ASP A 11 2.56 20.34 6.79
N PRO A 12 2.30 19.65 5.67
CA PRO A 12 1.32 18.57 5.61
C PRO A 12 1.65 17.40 6.55
N ASP A 13 2.94 17.07 6.72
CA ASP A 13 3.35 15.89 7.48
C ASP A 13 3.13 16.11 8.98
N GLU A 14 3.50 17.29 9.49
CA GLU A 14 3.18 17.69 10.86
C GLU A 14 1.67 17.68 11.11
N LEU A 15 0.88 18.22 10.17
CA LEU A 15 -0.57 18.27 10.30
C LEU A 15 -1.21 16.88 10.33
N TYR A 16 -0.75 15.93 9.51
CA TYR A 16 -1.22 14.54 9.59
C TYR A 16 -0.93 13.92 10.95
N LEU A 17 0.26 14.14 11.50
CA LEU A 17 0.65 13.64 12.83
C LEU A 17 -0.16 14.31 13.95
N LEU A 18 -0.38 15.63 13.89
CA LEU A 18 -1.22 16.34 14.86
C LEU A 18 -2.66 15.84 14.81
N ARG A 19 -3.21 15.57 13.62
CA ARG A 19 -4.55 15.01 13.45
C ARG A 19 -4.66 13.60 14.03
N LEU A 20 -3.68 12.73 13.78
CA LEU A 20 -3.59 11.43 14.45
C LEU A 20 -3.51 11.62 15.98
N GLY A 21 -2.67 12.56 16.43
CA GLY A 21 -2.42 12.85 17.84
C GLY A 21 -3.65 13.27 18.64
N ARG A 22 -4.68 13.84 17.99
CA ARG A 22 -5.97 14.14 18.62
C ARG A 22 -6.64 12.90 19.20
N PHE A 23 -6.45 11.73 18.57
CA PHE A 23 -7.07 10.49 19.02
C PHE A 23 -6.37 9.88 20.24
N LYS A 24 -5.26 10.45 20.73
CA LYS A 24 -4.75 10.18 22.10
C LYS A 24 -5.72 10.59 23.20
N SER A 25 -6.73 11.41 22.88
CA SER A 25 -7.82 11.75 23.79
C SER A 25 -8.92 10.69 23.71
N PHE A 26 -9.27 10.11 24.85
CA PHE A 26 -10.43 9.22 24.99
C PHE A 26 -11.72 9.85 24.42
N GLU A 27 -12.00 11.11 24.76
CA GLU A 27 -13.23 11.79 24.33
C GLU A 27 -13.28 12.00 22.81
N LEU A 28 -12.15 12.38 22.19
CA LEU A 28 -12.10 12.54 20.72
C LEU A 28 -12.17 11.20 20.00
N SER A 29 -11.54 10.16 20.54
CA SER A 29 -11.68 8.78 20.05
C SER A 29 -13.12 8.28 20.14
N LYS A 30 -13.79 8.54 21.26
CA LYS A 30 -15.22 8.20 21.43
C LYS A 30 -16.11 8.96 20.47
N ARG A 31 -15.82 10.26 20.24
CA ARG A 31 -16.56 11.07 19.28
C ARG A 31 -16.41 10.56 17.86
N LEU A 32 -15.19 10.19 17.44
CA LEU A 32 -14.95 9.56 16.15
C LEU A 32 -15.79 8.29 15.96
N LEU A 33 -15.82 7.41 16.97
CA LEU A 33 -16.60 6.18 16.90
C LEU A 33 -18.09 6.47 16.76
N LYS A 34 -18.64 7.41 17.55
CA LYS A 34 -20.05 7.85 17.42
C LYS A 34 -20.37 8.43 16.04
N GLU A 35 -19.49 9.28 15.50
CA GLU A 35 -19.62 9.84 14.15
C GLU A 35 -19.68 8.70 13.11
N LYS A 36 -18.93 7.60 13.31
CA LYS A 36 -19.03 6.41 12.46
C LYS A 36 -20.34 5.63 12.67
N GLU A 37 -20.84 5.53 13.91
CA GLU A 37 -22.09 4.83 14.24
C GLU A 37 -23.26 5.47 13.50
N GLU A 38 -23.35 6.80 13.59
CA GLU A 38 -24.35 7.62 12.90
C GLU A 38 -24.28 7.43 11.38
N LYS A 39 -23.06 7.48 10.83
CA LYS A 39 -22.84 7.35 9.38
C LYS A 39 -23.21 5.97 8.83
N LYS A 40 -22.94 4.90 9.59
CA LYS A 40 -23.20 3.52 9.16
C LYS A 40 -24.56 3.00 9.60
N GLY A 41 -25.28 3.73 10.47
CA GLY A 41 -26.51 3.25 11.09
C GLY A 41 -26.27 2.03 11.99
N LEU A 42 -25.08 1.90 12.57
CA LEU A 42 -24.68 0.77 13.43
C LEU A 42 -24.40 1.30 14.84
N ALA A 43 -25.26 0.98 15.79
CA ALA A 43 -25.06 1.35 17.19
C ALA A 43 -24.33 0.24 17.94
N LEU A 44 -23.22 0.57 18.60
CA LEU A 44 -22.55 -0.30 19.55
C LEU A 44 -23.18 -0.16 20.93
N GLU A 45 -23.03 -1.20 21.74
CA GLU A 45 -23.30 -1.11 23.17
C GLU A 45 -22.40 -0.04 23.82
N LYS A 46 -22.95 0.76 24.73
CA LYS A 46 -22.25 1.89 25.38
C LYS A 46 -20.95 1.46 26.07
N GLU A 47 -20.91 0.27 26.68
CA GLU A 47 -19.70 -0.26 27.30
C GLU A 47 -18.64 -0.63 26.28
N LEU A 48 -19.03 -1.28 25.17
CA LEU A 48 -18.13 -1.61 24.07
C LEU A 48 -17.58 -0.35 23.40
N LEU A 49 -18.42 0.67 23.18
CA LEU A 49 -18.00 1.96 22.66
C LEU A 49 -16.92 2.60 23.53
N ASN A 50 -17.10 2.61 24.86
CA ASN A 50 -16.11 3.14 25.79
C ASN A 50 -14.80 2.33 25.75
N ARG A 51 -14.87 0.99 25.75
CA ARG A 51 -13.69 0.14 25.66
C ARG A 51 -12.93 0.33 24.35
N LYS A 52 -13.64 0.47 23.23
CA LYS A 52 -13.03 0.79 21.94
C LYS A 52 -12.41 2.17 21.92
N ALA A 53 -13.06 3.20 22.47
CA ALA A 53 -12.50 4.54 22.56
C ALA A 53 -11.20 4.56 23.39
N GLN A 54 -11.18 3.87 24.53
CA GLN A 54 -9.98 3.72 25.36
C GLN A 54 -8.88 2.94 24.62
N GLY A 55 -9.25 1.84 23.95
CA GLY A 55 -8.33 1.04 23.16
C GLY A 55 -7.69 1.82 22.01
N LEU A 56 -8.49 2.57 21.26
CA LEU A 56 -8.02 3.44 20.18
C LEU A 56 -7.07 4.50 20.72
N SER A 57 -7.46 5.16 21.82
CA SER A 57 -6.66 6.18 22.48
C SER A 57 -5.28 5.68 22.90
N SER A 58 -5.24 4.50 23.52
CA SER A 58 -4.01 3.85 23.98
C SER A 58 -3.12 3.39 22.82
N ALA A 59 -3.72 2.78 21.79
CA ALA A 59 -3.00 2.31 20.61
C ALA A 59 -2.38 3.47 19.82
N ILE A 60 -3.12 4.57 19.63
CA ILE A 60 -2.60 5.78 18.98
C ILE A 60 -1.46 6.41 19.79
N ASP A 61 -1.60 6.51 21.11
CA ASP A 61 -0.54 7.05 21.96
C ASP A 61 0.73 6.20 21.85
N SER A 62 0.60 4.88 21.96
CA SER A 62 1.71 3.94 21.77
C SER A 62 2.35 4.06 20.39
N ALA A 63 1.53 4.10 19.33
CA ALA A 63 2.02 4.21 17.96
C ALA A 63 2.83 5.49 17.73
N LEU A 64 2.33 6.62 18.21
CA LEU A 64 2.99 7.93 18.06
C LEU A 64 4.23 8.04 18.96
N ASN A 65 4.22 7.45 20.16
CA ASN A 65 5.40 7.39 21.02
C ASN A 65 6.55 6.66 20.31
N TYR A 66 6.29 5.50 19.69
CA TYR A 66 7.29 4.83 18.85
C TYR A 66 7.66 5.65 17.60
N PHE A 67 6.68 6.24 16.91
CA PHE A 67 6.92 7.02 15.70
C PHE A 67 7.80 8.25 15.94
N SER A 68 7.60 8.94 17.06
CA SER A 68 8.30 10.18 17.40
C SER A 68 9.75 10.00 17.88
N VAL A 69 10.20 8.75 18.11
CA VAL A 69 11.58 8.48 18.53
C VAL A 69 12.56 8.98 17.47
N LYS A 70 13.28 10.05 17.82
CA LYS A 70 14.42 10.56 17.05
C LYS A 70 15.65 9.76 17.44
N SER A 71 16.22 9.01 16.50
CA SER A 71 17.49 8.32 16.67
C SER A 71 18.32 8.47 15.41
N ASN A 72 19.63 8.69 15.57
CA ASN A 72 20.57 8.64 14.45
C ASN A 72 20.88 7.19 14.03
N SER A 73 20.52 6.22 14.87
CA SER A 73 20.84 4.82 14.65
C SER A 73 19.75 4.13 13.83
N LEU A 74 20.12 3.63 12.64
CA LEU A 74 19.19 3.03 11.69
C LEU A 74 18.45 1.80 12.28
N ASN A 75 19.14 0.98 13.09
CA ASN A 75 18.51 -0.14 13.80
C ASN A 75 17.35 0.31 14.70
N THR A 76 17.55 1.38 15.48
CA THR A 76 16.52 1.95 16.34
C THR A 76 15.36 2.48 15.50
N LYS A 77 15.64 3.23 14.43
CA LYS A 77 14.59 3.75 13.54
C LYS A 77 13.70 2.59 13.02
N ILE A 78 14.30 1.54 12.47
CA ILE A 78 13.57 0.37 11.95
C ILE A 78 12.68 -0.26 13.01
N LEU A 79 13.23 -0.51 14.20
CA LEU A 79 12.47 -1.15 15.29
C LEU A 79 11.31 -0.28 15.75
N MET A 80 11.53 1.02 15.90
CA MET A 80 10.49 1.95 16.33
C MET A 80 9.40 2.09 15.26
N ARG A 81 9.74 2.17 13.97
CA ARG A 81 8.73 2.18 12.88
C ARG A 81 7.95 0.88 12.79
N TYR A 82 8.61 -0.26 12.99
CA TYR A 82 7.96 -1.55 13.08
C TYR A 82 6.90 -1.59 14.19
N TYR A 83 7.27 -1.23 15.42
CA TYR A 83 6.33 -1.24 16.55
C TYR A 83 5.25 -0.17 16.41
N SER A 84 5.57 0.99 15.84
CA SER A 84 4.60 2.03 15.52
C SER A 84 3.55 1.52 14.54
N LEU A 85 3.96 0.89 13.43
CA LEU A 85 3.05 0.33 12.44
C LEU A 85 2.18 -0.78 13.01
N LEU A 86 2.76 -1.67 13.84
CA LEU A 86 1.98 -2.67 14.57
C LEU A 86 0.87 -1.99 15.41
N GLN A 87 1.19 -0.97 16.20
CA GLN A 87 0.19 -0.26 17.00
C GLN A 87 -0.83 0.49 16.15
N PHE A 88 -0.45 1.03 15.00
CA PHE A 88 -1.40 1.65 14.07
C PHE A 88 -2.38 0.64 13.47
N THR A 89 -1.95 -0.57 13.12
CA THR A 89 -2.88 -1.62 12.65
C THR A 89 -3.87 -2.05 13.76
N ILE A 90 -3.41 -2.11 15.01
CA ILE A 90 -4.29 -2.35 16.18
C ILE A 90 -5.28 -1.20 16.34
N ALA A 91 -4.82 0.05 16.22
CA ALA A 91 -5.68 1.24 16.32
C ALA A 91 -6.78 1.22 15.24
N GLU A 92 -6.43 0.83 14.01
CA GLU A 92 -7.40 0.65 12.92
C GLU A 92 -8.45 -0.42 13.24
N GLU A 93 -8.03 -1.61 13.69
CA GLU A 93 -8.96 -2.68 14.06
C GLU A 93 -9.94 -2.26 15.16
N VAL A 94 -9.42 -1.61 16.22
CA VAL A 94 -10.24 -1.09 17.33
C VAL A 94 -11.20 -0.01 16.84
N ALA A 95 -10.76 0.85 15.92
CA ALA A 95 -11.56 1.94 15.37
C ALA A 95 -12.67 1.49 14.39
N SER A 96 -12.67 0.22 13.97
CA SER A 96 -13.70 -0.30 13.07
C SER A 96 -14.99 -0.63 13.81
N LEU A 97 -16.13 -0.35 13.19
CA LEU A 97 -17.44 -0.79 13.69
C LEU A 97 -17.85 -2.18 13.17
N SER A 98 -17.09 -2.77 12.25
CA SER A 98 -17.41 -4.08 11.66
C SER A 98 -17.08 -5.27 12.55
N ASN A 99 -16.43 -5.03 13.69
CA ASN A 99 -16.06 -6.06 14.67
C ASN A 99 -16.47 -5.63 16.09
N ASP A 100 -16.48 -6.57 17.02
CA ASP A 100 -16.72 -6.36 18.45
C ASP A 100 -15.42 -6.40 19.27
N SER A 101 -14.28 -6.27 18.59
CA SER A 101 -12.95 -6.45 19.16
C SER A 101 -12.46 -5.15 19.80
N ASP A 102 -12.27 -5.18 21.12
CA ASP A 102 -11.58 -4.13 21.86
C ASP A 102 -10.06 -4.42 21.90
N LEU A 103 -9.30 -3.50 22.50
CA LEU A 103 -7.84 -3.64 22.59
C LEU A 103 -7.42 -4.94 23.29
N ASN A 104 -8.13 -5.37 24.34
CA ASN A 104 -7.79 -6.59 25.06
C ASN A 104 -7.96 -7.83 24.19
N LYS A 105 -9.07 -7.93 23.46
CA LYS A 105 -9.29 -9.04 22.50
C LYS A 105 -8.21 -9.07 21.41
N ILE A 106 -7.80 -7.91 20.91
CA ILE A 106 -6.75 -7.81 19.88
C ILE A 106 -5.37 -8.16 20.46
N GLN A 107 -5.05 -7.67 21.66
CA GLN A 107 -3.78 -7.99 22.32
C GLN A 107 -3.66 -9.48 22.68
N ASN A 108 -4.75 -10.14 23.07
CA ASN A 108 -4.76 -11.60 23.24
C ASN A 108 -4.34 -12.31 21.94
N ASN A 109 -4.60 -11.72 20.78
CA ASN A 109 -4.15 -12.28 19.50
C ASN A 109 -2.65 -12.10 19.28
N THR A 110 -2.09 -10.96 19.71
CA THR A 110 -0.65 -10.70 19.67
C THR A 110 0.15 -11.63 20.59
N SER A 111 -0.50 -12.23 21.60
CA SER A 111 0.14 -13.23 22.48
C SER A 111 0.60 -14.50 21.75
N TYR A 112 -0.06 -14.84 20.62
CA TYR A 112 0.37 -15.92 19.73
C TYR A 112 1.50 -15.52 18.77
N GLY A 113 2.04 -14.30 18.94
CA GLY A 113 3.03 -13.68 18.06
C GLY A 113 2.41 -12.68 17.08
N HIS A 114 3.29 -12.01 16.33
CA HIS A 114 2.87 -10.97 15.38
C HIS A 114 2.27 -11.52 14.07
N GLY A 115 2.29 -12.84 13.86
CA GLY A 115 1.70 -13.52 12.70
C GLY A 115 2.54 -13.48 11.41
N LEU A 116 3.81 -13.10 11.54
CA LEU A 116 4.81 -13.14 10.46
C LEU A 116 6.03 -13.93 10.93
N ALA A 117 6.81 -14.42 9.98
CA ALA A 117 8.12 -15.00 10.21
C ALA A 117 9.05 -14.73 9.02
N VAL A 118 10.36 -14.83 9.26
CA VAL A 118 11.39 -14.71 8.23
C VAL A 118 12.13 -16.04 8.15
N TYR A 119 12.26 -16.56 6.93
CA TYR A 119 13.14 -17.66 6.60
C TYR A 119 14.35 -17.11 5.84
N GLN A 120 15.53 -17.58 6.22
CA GLN A 120 16.76 -17.29 5.49
C GLN A 120 17.11 -18.53 4.66
N SER A 121 17.06 -18.39 3.33
CA SER A 121 17.32 -19.51 2.43
C SER A 121 18.79 -19.95 2.47
N GLU A 122 19.00 -21.26 2.37
CA GLU A 122 20.31 -21.92 2.33
C GLU A 122 20.73 -22.08 0.86
N GLY A 123 21.04 -20.96 0.20
CA GLY A 123 21.42 -20.92 -1.22
C GLY A 123 22.78 -20.27 -1.50
N ILE A 124 23.32 -20.56 -2.69
CA ILE A 124 24.57 -20.01 -3.27
C ILE A 124 24.37 -18.58 -3.79
N ASP A 125 23.13 -18.13 -3.98
CA ASP A 125 22.86 -16.77 -4.44
C ASP A 125 23.27 -15.77 -3.35
N ASP A 126 24.38 -15.06 -3.59
CA ASP A 126 24.97 -14.08 -2.69
C ASP A 126 24.11 -12.80 -2.57
N ASN A 127 23.02 -12.69 -3.35
CA ASN A 127 22.13 -11.54 -3.27
C ASN A 127 21.32 -11.53 -1.95
N PHE A 128 21.72 -10.63 -1.05
CA PHE A 128 21.04 -10.35 0.21
C PHE A 128 19.51 -10.24 0.06
N PHE A 129 19.02 -9.57 -0.99
CA PHE A 129 17.59 -9.26 -1.12
C PHE A 129 16.71 -10.49 -1.40
N ASN A 130 17.27 -11.54 -2.00
CA ASN A 130 16.54 -12.77 -2.31
C ASN A 130 16.75 -13.86 -1.25
N LYS A 131 17.74 -13.69 -0.36
CA LYS A 131 18.04 -14.63 0.72
C LYS A 131 17.03 -14.58 1.87
N PHE A 132 16.43 -13.43 2.14
CA PHE A 132 15.47 -13.26 3.22
C PHE A 132 14.04 -13.27 2.70
N ASN A 133 13.25 -14.23 3.19
CA ASN A 133 11.89 -14.45 2.76
C ASN A 133 10.92 -14.28 3.94
N CYS A 134 10.01 -13.32 3.81
CA CYS A 134 8.90 -13.11 4.73
C CYS A 134 7.74 -14.02 4.36
N TYR A 135 7.05 -14.58 5.35
CA TYR A 135 5.84 -15.34 5.13
C TYR A 135 4.86 -15.18 6.29
N ILE A 136 3.59 -15.47 5.99
CA ILE A 136 2.47 -15.27 6.93
C ILE A 136 2.27 -16.55 7.73
N LEU A 137 2.20 -16.42 9.05
CA LEU A 137 1.80 -17.53 9.93
C LEU A 137 0.28 -17.56 10.05
N SER A 138 -0.33 -18.74 10.09
CA SER A 138 -1.81 -18.87 10.18
C SER A 138 -2.40 -18.32 11.48
N ASN A 139 -1.57 -18.12 12.51
CA ASN A 139 -1.91 -17.51 13.79
C ASN A 139 -1.24 -16.14 13.98
N GLY A 140 -1.55 -15.46 15.09
CA GLY A 140 -1.00 -14.15 15.42
C GLY A 140 -1.76 -12.97 14.82
N HIS A 141 -1.22 -11.77 15.06
CA HIS A 141 -1.87 -10.50 14.70
C HIS A 141 -2.09 -10.34 13.19
N PHE A 142 -1.04 -10.48 12.38
CA PHE A 142 -1.11 -10.20 10.94
C PHE A 142 -2.21 -11.00 10.23
N SER A 143 -2.31 -12.31 10.48
CA SER A 143 -3.37 -13.15 9.90
C SER A 143 -4.79 -12.76 10.32
N LYS A 144 -4.97 -12.22 11.53
CA LYS A 144 -6.28 -11.71 11.96
C LYS A 144 -6.58 -10.34 11.36
N TYR A 145 -5.56 -9.51 11.23
CA TYR A 145 -5.67 -8.24 10.53
C TYR A 145 -6.02 -8.41 9.05
N LEU A 146 -5.49 -9.43 8.38
CA LEU A 146 -5.96 -9.80 7.04
C LEU A 146 -7.46 -10.13 7.02
N LYS A 147 -7.97 -10.89 8.00
CA LYS A 147 -9.42 -11.18 8.10
C LYS A 147 -10.23 -9.91 8.32
N HIS A 148 -9.72 -9.01 9.17
CA HIS A 148 -10.34 -7.72 9.42
C HIS A 148 -10.47 -6.88 8.14
N LEU A 149 -9.45 -6.91 7.28
CA LEU A 149 -9.44 -6.26 5.97
C LEU A 149 -10.23 -7.02 4.88
N ASN A 150 -10.99 -8.05 5.26
CA ASN A 150 -11.83 -8.90 4.39
C ASN A 150 -11.07 -9.78 3.38
N TYR A 151 -9.80 -10.13 3.64
CA TYR A 151 -9.14 -11.18 2.88
C TYR A 151 -9.73 -12.55 3.27
N THR A 152 -10.24 -13.31 2.30
CA THR A 152 -11.00 -14.55 2.53
C THR A 152 -10.13 -15.81 2.44
N ASN A 153 -9.18 -15.86 1.50
CA ASN A 153 -8.39 -17.05 1.18
C ASN A 153 -7.04 -17.13 1.95
N ILE A 154 -7.03 -16.75 3.23
CA ILE A 154 -5.79 -16.62 4.03
C ILE A 154 -5.09 -17.97 4.23
N SER A 155 -5.82 -19.09 4.28
CA SER A 155 -5.24 -20.43 4.38
C SER A 155 -4.31 -20.78 3.22
N ASN A 156 -4.57 -20.21 2.02
CA ASN A 156 -3.79 -20.49 0.82
C ASN A 156 -2.47 -19.71 0.80
N ILE A 157 -2.35 -18.66 1.60
CA ILE A 157 -1.18 -17.76 1.64
C ILE A 157 -0.45 -17.79 2.98
N SER A 158 -0.89 -18.63 3.93
CA SER A 158 -0.30 -18.75 5.27
C SER A 158 0.27 -20.16 5.53
N ILE A 159 1.16 -20.22 6.52
CA ILE A 159 1.88 -21.42 6.94
C ILE A 159 1.60 -21.66 8.43
N ASN A 160 1.33 -22.91 8.80
CA ASN A 160 0.93 -23.25 10.18
C ASN A 160 2.10 -23.25 11.18
N LYS A 161 3.32 -23.52 10.70
CA LYS A 161 4.53 -23.63 11.52
C LYS A 161 5.65 -22.82 10.88
N ARG A 162 6.61 -22.39 11.70
CA ARG A 162 7.84 -21.80 11.17
C ARG A 162 8.60 -22.82 10.33
N ILE A 163 9.08 -22.36 9.18
CA ILE A 163 9.94 -23.12 8.28
C ILE A 163 11.27 -23.34 8.97
N SER A 164 11.73 -24.59 8.96
CA SER A 164 12.93 -25.03 9.65
C SER A 164 13.97 -25.69 8.74
N SER A 165 13.64 -25.91 7.47
CA SER A 165 14.54 -26.51 6.47
C SER A 165 14.26 -26.01 5.06
N GLU A 166 15.27 -26.11 4.19
CA GLU A 166 15.16 -25.72 2.77
C GLU A 166 14.11 -26.54 2.01
N LYS A 167 13.91 -27.81 2.39
CA LYS A 167 12.85 -28.67 1.82
C LYS A 167 11.46 -28.13 2.13
N GLU A 168 11.22 -27.67 3.36
CA GLU A 168 9.96 -27.04 3.73
C GLU A 168 9.76 -25.72 2.97
N ALA A 169 10.82 -24.91 2.85
CA ALA A 169 10.79 -23.66 2.10
C ALA A 169 10.45 -23.86 0.62
N THR A 170 11.02 -24.90 0.00
CA THR A 170 10.76 -25.24 -1.40
C THR A 170 9.30 -25.66 -1.61
N ASN A 171 8.76 -26.50 -0.71
CA ASN A 171 7.37 -26.95 -0.78
C ASN A 171 6.36 -25.80 -0.62
N GLU A 172 6.68 -24.83 0.24
CA GLU A 172 5.83 -23.67 0.51
C GLU A 172 6.19 -22.45 -0.36
N GLY A 173 7.05 -22.62 -1.38
CA GLY A 173 7.70 -21.53 -2.13
C GLY A 173 6.77 -20.41 -2.61
N SER A 174 5.54 -20.74 -3.03
CA SER A 174 4.53 -19.76 -3.47
C SER A 174 4.00 -18.85 -2.34
N LYS A 175 4.28 -19.20 -1.08
CA LYS A 175 3.90 -18.43 0.12
C LYS A 175 5.06 -17.64 0.73
N LEU A 176 6.26 -17.77 0.17
CA LEU A 176 7.44 -17.02 0.59
C LEU A 176 7.59 -15.78 -0.28
N ILE A 177 7.87 -14.64 0.36
CA ILE A 177 8.04 -13.35 -0.31
C ILE A 177 9.42 -12.82 0.04
N SER A 178 10.30 -12.68 -0.94
CA SER A 178 11.61 -12.10 -0.71
C SER A 178 11.52 -10.63 -0.30
N ILE A 179 12.47 -10.15 0.49
CA ILE A 179 12.57 -8.72 0.80
C ILE A 179 12.82 -7.90 -0.47
N SER A 180 13.45 -8.46 -1.51
CA SER A 180 13.52 -7.87 -2.87
C SER A 180 12.11 -7.51 -3.36
N ARG A 181 11.20 -8.48 -3.39
CA ARG A 181 9.82 -8.29 -3.85
C ARG A 181 9.09 -7.24 -3.01
N LEU A 182 9.31 -7.22 -1.70
CA LEU A 182 8.71 -6.22 -0.80
C LEU A 182 9.21 -4.80 -1.11
N PHE A 183 10.52 -4.58 -1.23
CA PHE A 183 11.08 -3.27 -1.59
C PHE A 183 10.60 -2.82 -2.98
N ARG A 184 10.63 -3.71 -3.97
CA ARG A 184 10.18 -3.43 -5.33
C ARG A 184 8.70 -3.03 -5.40
N SER A 185 7.89 -3.45 -4.44
CA SER A 185 6.46 -3.16 -4.37
C SER A 185 6.15 -1.82 -3.72
N ILE A 186 7.13 -1.12 -3.13
CA ILE A 186 6.94 0.22 -2.55
C ILE A 186 7.02 1.27 -3.68
N PRO A 187 5.92 1.98 -3.98
CA PRO A 187 5.88 2.90 -5.12
C PRO A 187 6.84 4.08 -5.03
N GLU A 188 7.11 4.58 -3.83
CA GLU A 188 8.01 5.70 -3.61
C GLU A 188 9.50 5.33 -3.77
N LEU A 189 9.84 4.04 -3.79
CA LEU A 189 11.21 3.57 -4.01
C LEU A 189 11.51 3.28 -5.49
N HIS A 190 10.53 3.50 -6.36
CA HIS A 190 10.54 3.08 -7.76
C HIS A 190 11.83 3.46 -8.52
N ASN A 191 12.36 4.67 -8.29
CA ASN A 191 13.54 5.18 -8.99
C ASN A 191 14.88 4.64 -8.46
N MET A 192 14.91 4.12 -7.23
CA MET A 192 16.15 3.67 -6.56
C MET A 192 16.26 2.14 -6.49
N VAL A 193 15.12 1.45 -6.52
CA VAL A 193 15.06 0.00 -6.37
C VAL A 193 15.88 -0.71 -7.45
N GLU A 194 15.77 -0.30 -8.71
CA GLU A 194 16.51 -0.99 -9.78
C GLU A 194 18.02 -0.78 -9.65
N GLU A 195 18.47 0.41 -9.23
CA GLU A 195 19.89 0.72 -9.04
C GLU A 195 20.51 -0.21 -7.97
N ILE A 196 19.80 -0.48 -6.88
CA ILE A 196 20.34 -1.18 -5.72
C ILE A 196 20.05 -2.69 -5.76
N ILE A 197 18.84 -3.08 -6.18
CA ILE A 197 18.39 -4.50 -6.22
C ILE A 197 18.71 -5.15 -7.56
N ASN A 198 18.94 -4.35 -8.61
CA ASN A 198 19.18 -4.82 -9.98
C ASN A 198 17.98 -5.60 -10.57
N GLU A 199 16.76 -5.33 -10.10
CA GLU A 199 15.50 -5.91 -10.59
C GLU A 199 14.47 -4.78 -10.88
N PRO A 200 13.56 -4.95 -11.85
CA PRO A 200 12.60 -3.90 -12.20
C PRO A 200 11.62 -3.64 -11.05
N PRO A 201 11.14 -2.40 -10.85
CA PRO A 201 10.14 -2.10 -9.83
C PRO A 201 8.84 -2.91 -10.07
N LEU A 202 8.15 -3.23 -8.97
CA LEU A 202 6.83 -3.86 -8.95
C LEU A 202 5.75 -2.82 -8.61
N SER A 203 6.01 -1.54 -8.80
CA SER A 203 5.04 -0.47 -8.73
C SER A 203 4.91 0.13 -10.12
N LEU A 204 3.73 0.05 -10.72
CA LEU A 204 3.53 0.43 -12.12
C LEU A 204 2.78 1.75 -12.19
N ASN A 205 3.41 2.80 -12.73
CA ASN A 205 2.74 4.06 -12.96
C ASN A 205 1.75 3.92 -14.12
N ILE A 206 0.45 4.04 -13.82
CA ILE A 206 -0.64 3.87 -14.79
C ILE A 206 -1.27 5.23 -15.08
N LEU A 207 -1.27 5.60 -16.35
CA LEU A 207 -1.90 6.82 -16.86
C LEU A 207 -2.93 6.48 -17.94
N TYR A 208 -3.79 7.44 -18.24
CA TYR A 208 -4.74 7.31 -19.35
C TYR A 208 -4.03 7.54 -20.69
N ASP A 209 -4.23 6.66 -21.67
CA ASP A 209 -3.67 6.86 -23.00
C ASP A 209 -4.60 7.72 -23.86
N SER A 210 -4.37 9.03 -23.87
CA SER A 210 -5.28 9.99 -24.52
C SER A 210 -5.47 9.75 -26.02
N ILE A 211 -4.44 9.31 -26.75
CA ILE A 211 -4.46 9.19 -28.22
C ILE A 211 -5.45 8.11 -28.70
N PRO A 212 -5.25 6.81 -28.41
CA PRO A 212 -6.13 5.76 -28.89
C PRO A 212 -7.54 5.88 -28.31
N ASN A 213 -7.69 6.40 -27.10
CA ASN A 213 -9.03 6.64 -26.55
C ASN A 213 -9.76 7.78 -27.30
N PHE A 214 -9.06 8.84 -27.66
CA PHE A 214 -9.64 9.94 -28.45
C PHE A 214 -10.01 9.48 -29.85
N GLU A 215 -9.15 8.70 -30.52
CA GLU A 215 -9.42 8.13 -31.85
C GLU A 215 -10.72 7.31 -31.86
N ILE A 216 -10.89 6.40 -30.89
CA ILE A 216 -12.12 5.61 -30.76
C ILE A 216 -13.34 6.49 -30.47
N GLU A 217 -13.19 7.55 -29.67
CA GLU A 217 -14.29 8.48 -29.44
C GLU A 217 -14.66 9.26 -30.71
N GLN A 218 -13.68 9.66 -31.51
CA GLN A 218 -13.89 10.36 -32.78
C GLN A 218 -14.56 9.47 -33.82
N GLU A 219 -14.09 8.23 -34.01
CA GLU A 219 -14.72 7.27 -34.93
C GLU A 219 -16.21 7.08 -34.61
N ARG A 220 -16.53 6.91 -33.32
CA ARG A 220 -17.93 6.79 -32.86
C ARG A 220 -18.75 8.05 -33.09
N ARG A 221 -18.14 9.23 -32.94
CA ARG A 221 -18.78 10.52 -33.20
C ARG A 221 -19.06 10.72 -34.68
N GLU A 222 -18.13 10.33 -35.55
CA GLU A 222 -18.29 10.39 -37.00
C GLU A 222 -19.39 9.43 -37.49
N GLU A 223 -19.39 8.18 -37.01
CA GLU A 223 -20.44 7.22 -37.32
C GLU A 223 -21.82 7.70 -36.89
N TYR A 224 -21.91 8.30 -35.69
CA TYR A 224 -23.17 8.84 -35.20
C TYR A 224 -23.62 10.04 -36.01
N SER A 225 -22.72 10.97 -36.33
CA SER A 225 -23.00 12.15 -37.17
C SER A 225 -23.52 11.73 -38.56
N LYS A 226 -22.92 10.70 -39.17
CA LYS A 226 -23.39 10.11 -40.43
C LYS A 226 -24.82 9.54 -40.30
N LYS A 227 -25.15 8.89 -39.18
CA LYS A 227 -26.49 8.32 -38.92
C LYS A 227 -27.57 9.39 -38.72
N ILE A 228 -27.24 10.50 -38.06
CA ILE A 228 -28.21 11.58 -37.77
C ILE A 228 -28.22 12.68 -38.85
N GLY A 229 -27.35 12.61 -39.86
CA GLY A 229 -27.25 13.59 -40.94
C GLY A 229 -26.79 14.99 -40.51
N THR A 230 -26.27 15.14 -39.29
CA THR A 230 -25.83 16.41 -38.70
C THR A 230 -24.58 16.19 -37.86
N PHE A 231 -23.79 17.25 -37.65
CA PHE A 231 -22.57 17.18 -36.86
C PHE A 231 -22.87 16.99 -35.37
N ALA A 232 -22.33 15.92 -34.77
CA ALA A 232 -22.47 15.67 -33.34
C ALA A 232 -21.30 16.24 -32.53
N PHE A 233 -21.60 17.06 -31.52
CA PHE A 233 -20.58 17.61 -30.61
C PHE A 233 -20.01 16.58 -29.61
N LYS A 234 -20.72 15.47 -29.38
CA LYS A 234 -20.33 14.40 -28.46
C LYS A 234 -20.60 13.05 -29.08
N ALA A 235 -19.72 12.08 -28.80
CA ALA A 235 -20.02 10.69 -29.13
C ALA A 235 -21.24 10.22 -28.33
N PRO A 236 -22.11 9.38 -28.90
CA PRO A 236 -23.24 8.82 -28.18
C PRO A 236 -22.76 8.00 -26.97
N PRO A 237 -23.58 7.83 -25.92
CA PRO A 237 -23.24 6.92 -24.82
C PRO A 237 -23.06 5.49 -25.34
N LEU A 238 -22.19 4.72 -24.68
CA LEU A 238 -22.02 3.30 -24.99
C LEU A 238 -23.27 2.54 -24.54
N THR A 239 -23.80 1.69 -25.42
CA THR A 239 -24.94 0.81 -25.13
C THR A 239 -24.49 -0.52 -24.50
N SER A 240 -23.21 -0.89 -24.66
CA SER A 240 -22.63 -2.07 -24.01
C SER A 240 -22.45 -1.85 -22.50
N GLU A 241 -22.55 -2.93 -21.73
CA GLU A 241 -22.26 -2.90 -20.30
C GLU A 241 -20.77 -2.75 -19.99
N GLU A 242 -19.92 -3.06 -20.96
CA GLU A 242 -18.46 -3.04 -20.88
C GLU A 242 -17.85 -2.13 -21.94
N LYS A 243 -16.72 -1.51 -21.61
CA LYS A 243 -15.90 -0.72 -22.52
C LYS A 243 -14.43 -0.99 -22.30
N ILE A 244 -13.64 -0.73 -23.33
CA ILE A 244 -12.18 -0.79 -23.28
C ILE A 244 -11.66 0.62 -23.14
N SER A 245 -10.83 0.85 -22.13
CA SER A 245 -10.01 2.05 -22.02
C SER A 245 -8.55 1.67 -22.30
N PHE A 246 -7.86 2.52 -23.04
CA PHE A 246 -6.42 2.37 -23.26
C PHE A 246 -5.66 3.10 -22.16
N LEU A 247 -4.65 2.43 -21.60
CA LEU A 247 -3.84 2.94 -20.50
C LEU A 247 -2.37 2.91 -20.90
N LYS A 248 -1.60 3.88 -20.41
CA LYS A 248 -0.14 3.92 -20.52
C LYS A 248 0.48 3.41 -19.23
N ILE A 249 1.43 2.50 -19.35
CA ILE A 249 2.36 2.11 -18.30
C ILE A 249 3.68 2.80 -18.63
N LEU A 250 4.23 3.57 -17.71
CA LEU A 250 5.52 4.24 -17.91
C LEU A 250 6.66 3.27 -17.56
N PRO A 251 7.46 2.81 -18.54
CA PRO A 251 8.61 1.95 -18.29
C PRO A 251 9.77 2.82 -17.83
N ASN A 252 9.81 3.13 -16.54
CA ASN A 252 10.95 3.85 -15.95
C ASN A 252 12.21 2.94 -15.81
N SER A 253 12.17 1.74 -16.39
CA SER A 253 13.17 0.69 -16.32
C SER A 253 13.23 -0.02 -17.66
N LYS A 254 14.44 -0.25 -18.20
CA LYS A 254 14.62 -1.07 -19.41
C LYS A 254 14.23 -2.54 -19.19
N LYS A 255 14.21 -2.99 -17.93
CA LYS A 255 13.80 -4.35 -17.55
C LYS A 255 12.28 -4.49 -17.42
N LEU A 256 11.56 -3.38 -17.35
CA LEU A 256 10.09 -3.36 -17.37
C LEU A 256 9.62 -3.41 -18.83
N ASN A 257 9.57 -4.63 -19.37
CA ASN A 257 9.13 -4.89 -20.74
C ASN A 257 7.79 -5.65 -20.76
N ILE A 258 7.25 -5.89 -21.97
CA ILE A 258 5.96 -6.59 -22.15
C ILE A 258 5.99 -8.02 -21.58
N GLU A 259 7.10 -8.74 -21.73
CA GLU A 259 7.26 -10.09 -21.19
C GLU A 259 7.15 -10.09 -19.66
N PHE A 260 7.84 -9.15 -19.00
CA PHE A 260 7.75 -8.95 -17.58
C PHE A 260 6.32 -8.62 -17.13
N LEU A 261 5.62 -7.70 -17.82
CA LEU A 261 4.24 -7.35 -17.48
C LEU A 261 3.27 -8.53 -17.63
N ASN A 262 3.46 -9.37 -18.65
CA ASN A 262 2.68 -10.59 -18.83
C ASN A 262 2.90 -11.59 -17.68
N SER A 263 4.08 -11.60 -17.06
CA SER A 263 4.37 -12.47 -15.91
C SER A 263 3.63 -12.06 -14.62
N LEU A 264 3.16 -10.81 -14.52
CA LEU A 264 2.53 -10.26 -13.32
C LEU A 264 1.03 -10.56 -13.19
N ASN A 265 0.44 -11.27 -14.16
CA ASN A 265 -0.98 -11.65 -14.20
C ASN A 265 -1.93 -10.45 -13.94
N LEU A 266 -1.64 -9.32 -14.56
CA LEU A 266 -2.41 -8.08 -14.44
C LEU A 266 -3.68 -8.12 -15.30
N PRO A 267 -4.73 -7.34 -14.98
CA PRO A 267 -6.00 -7.34 -15.71
C PRO A 267 -5.93 -6.59 -17.05
N PHE A 268 -4.76 -6.48 -17.65
CA PHE A 268 -4.55 -5.78 -18.91
C PHE A 268 -4.28 -6.76 -20.05
N THR A 269 -4.64 -6.34 -21.25
CA THR A 269 -4.48 -7.13 -22.46
C THR A 269 -3.82 -6.27 -23.55
N ASN A 270 -3.33 -6.91 -24.61
CA ASN A 270 -2.91 -6.23 -25.83
C ASN A 270 -1.81 -5.17 -25.60
N TYR A 271 -0.77 -5.54 -24.85
CA TYR A 271 0.37 -4.67 -24.61
C TYR A 271 1.10 -4.32 -25.92
N LYS A 272 1.41 -3.04 -26.12
CA LYS A 272 2.14 -2.51 -27.27
C LYS A 272 3.10 -1.42 -26.82
N ILE A 273 4.22 -1.27 -27.52
CA ILE A 273 5.11 -0.14 -27.32
C ILE A 273 4.49 1.06 -28.06
N GLY A 274 4.34 2.17 -27.34
CA GLY A 274 3.97 3.47 -27.88
C GLY A 274 5.07 4.48 -27.58
N ASN A 275 5.10 5.59 -28.31
CA ASN A 275 6.06 6.67 -28.09
C ASN A 275 5.31 7.96 -27.84
N ASP A 276 5.68 8.68 -26.80
CA ASP A 276 5.12 10.00 -26.56
C ASP A 276 5.69 10.98 -27.59
N SER A 277 4.81 11.59 -28.40
CA SER A 277 5.22 12.51 -29.46
C SER A 277 5.89 13.79 -28.94
N TYR A 278 5.67 14.15 -27.68
CA TYR A 278 6.23 15.35 -27.06
C TYR A 278 7.55 15.07 -26.34
N SER A 279 7.59 14.07 -25.46
CA SER A 279 8.83 13.76 -24.71
C SER A 279 9.78 12.85 -25.48
N GLY A 280 9.29 12.13 -26.50
CA GLY A 280 10.05 11.08 -27.19
C GLY A 280 10.27 9.82 -26.35
N GLU A 281 9.70 9.75 -25.15
CA GLU A 281 9.86 8.60 -24.26
C GLU A 281 8.97 7.44 -24.70
N GLU A 282 9.53 6.23 -24.66
CA GLU A 282 8.79 5.01 -24.90
C GLU A 282 7.89 4.70 -23.71
N TYR A 283 6.66 4.26 -23.99
CA TYR A 283 5.73 3.77 -22.99
C TYR A 283 5.07 2.46 -23.45
N ILE A 284 4.47 1.73 -22.51
CA ILE A 284 3.73 0.51 -22.83
C ILE A 284 2.23 0.83 -22.78
N SER A 285 1.57 0.86 -23.94
CA SER A 285 0.12 0.95 -24.04
C SER A 285 -0.50 -0.42 -23.75
N CYS A 286 -1.63 -0.45 -23.04
CA CYS A 286 -2.41 -1.66 -22.83
C CYS A 286 -3.92 -1.37 -22.84
N GLN A 287 -4.72 -2.42 -23.05
CA GLN A 287 -6.17 -2.37 -23.01
C GLN A 287 -6.69 -2.86 -21.67
N PHE A 288 -7.56 -2.08 -21.05
CA PHE A 288 -8.27 -2.43 -19.83
C PHE A 288 -9.78 -2.47 -20.07
N LYS A 289 -10.36 -3.65 -19.90
CA LYS A 289 -11.80 -3.87 -20.04
C LYS A 289 -12.49 -3.64 -18.71
N HIS A 290 -13.50 -2.78 -18.69
CA HIS A 290 -14.23 -2.46 -17.46
C HIS A 290 -15.68 -2.05 -17.75
N SER A 291 -16.52 -1.97 -16.73
CA SER A 291 -17.93 -1.59 -16.92
C SER A 291 -18.08 -0.12 -17.31
N THR A 292 -19.08 0.17 -18.15
CA THR A 292 -19.44 1.52 -18.60
C THR A 292 -20.05 2.40 -17.50
N LYS A 293 -20.44 1.81 -16.36
CA LYS A 293 -21.07 2.51 -15.22
C LYS A 293 -20.15 3.52 -14.53
N SER A 294 -18.82 3.34 -14.62
CA SER A 294 -17.84 4.26 -14.04
C SER A 294 -16.60 4.41 -14.93
N HIS A 295 -15.68 5.26 -14.51
CA HIS A 295 -14.37 5.44 -15.11
C HIS A 295 -13.42 4.28 -14.76
N TRP A 296 -12.43 4.05 -15.62
CA TRP A 296 -11.48 2.94 -15.50
C TRP A 296 -10.77 2.90 -14.13
N TRP A 297 -10.38 4.06 -13.60
CA TRP A 297 -9.69 4.18 -12.31
C TRP A 297 -10.54 3.76 -11.11
N SER A 298 -11.86 3.57 -11.29
CA SER A 298 -12.73 3.03 -10.23
C SER A 298 -12.68 1.51 -10.13
N TYR A 299 -12.18 0.83 -11.18
CA TYR A 299 -12.06 -0.63 -11.26
C TYR A 299 -10.63 -1.13 -11.04
N LEU A 300 -9.66 -0.23 -10.92
CA LEU A 300 -8.29 -0.54 -10.55
C LEU A 300 -8.00 -0.06 -9.14
N ASN A 301 -7.34 -0.91 -8.35
CA ASN A 301 -6.84 -0.51 -7.03
C ASN A 301 -5.55 0.30 -7.20
N LEU A 302 -5.71 1.60 -7.48
CA LEU A 302 -4.58 2.52 -7.65
C LEU A 302 -4.19 3.12 -6.30
N TYR A 303 -2.92 2.97 -5.97
CA TYR A 303 -2.28 3.67 -4.89
C TYR A 303 -1.86 5.09 -5.30
N LYS A 304 -1.96 6.03 -4.36
CA LYS A 304 -1.50 7.42 -4.52
C LYS A 304 -0.97 7.94 -3.19
N SER A 305 0.08 8.74 -3.24
CA SER A 305 0.59 9.51 -2.12
C SER A 305 1.12 10.86 -2.61
N ASN A 306 1.58 11.73 -1.71
CA ASN A 306 2.26 12.96 -2.12
C ASN A 306 3.65 12.71 -2.73
N TYR A 307 4.14 11.47 -2.62
CA TYR A 307 5.47 11.05 -3.04
C TYR A 307 5.44 10.08 -4.22
N CYS A 308 4.25 9.69 -4.68
CA CYS A 308 4.06 8.80 -5.82
C CYS A 308 2.80 9.18 -6.60
N ALA A 309 2.91 9.13 -7.93
CA ALA A 309 1.77 9.27 -8.83
C ALA A 309 0.78 8.09 -8.69
N SER A 310 -0.15 7.97 -9.64
CA SER A 310 -1.10 6.85 -9.63
C SER A 310 -0.37 5.54 -9.97
N SER A 311 -0.12 4.73 -8.96
CA SER A 311 0.63 3.48 -9.08
C SER A 311 -0.28 2.27 -8.86
N LEU A 312 -0.14 1.27 -9.72
CA LEU A 312 -0.69 -0.06 -9.51
C LEU A 312 0.37 -0.95 -8.86
N ILE A 313 0.02 -1.57 -7.74
CA ILE A 313 0.87 -2.56 -7.06
C ILE A 313 0.32 -3.95 -7.42
N PRO A 314 1.05 -4.79 -8.18
CA PRO A 314 0.68 -6.18 -8.41
C PRO A 314 0.62 -6.95 -7.08
N PRO A 315 -0.20 -8.00 -6.98
CA PRO A 315 -0.29 -8.78 -5.75
C PRO A 315 1.06 -9.38 -5.34
N ILE A 316 1.50 -9.14 -4.10
CA ILE A 316 2.77 -9.68 -3.60
C ILE A 316 2.66 -11.16 -3.23
N ILE A 317 1.50 -11.57 -2.71
CA ILE A 317 1.08 -12.94 -2.41
C ILE A 317 -0.45 -12.99 -2.41
N GLY A 318 -1.05 -14.00 -3.05
CA GLY A 318 -2.50 -14.06 -3.22
C GLY A 318 -3.05 -12.78 -3.86
N GLU A 319 -3.90 -12.06 -3.12
CA GLU A 319 -4.52 -10.79 -3.55
C GLU A 319 -3.95 -9.55 -2.82
N ILE A 320 -2.89 -9.72 -2.00
CA ILE A 320 -2.37 -8.63 -1.18
C ILE A 320 -1.68 -7.59 -2.07
N THR A 321 -2.30 -6.42 -2.16
CA THR A 321 -1.80 -5.22 -2.86
C THR A 321 -1.72 -4.00 -1.93
N ASP A 322 -2.12 -4.18 -0.67
CA ASP A 322 -2.25 -3.13 0.32
C ASP A 322 -0.88 -2.59 0.77
N PRO A 323 -0.60 -1.28 0.59
CA PRO A 323 0.68 -0.69 0.99
C PRO A 323 1.00 -0.86 2.48
N ILE A 324 0.02 -0.80 3.38
CA ILE A 324 0.27 -0.95 4.83
C ILE A 324 0.68 -2.39 5.14
N LEU A 325 0.06 -3.38 4.50
CA LEU A 325 0.45 -4.78 4.67
C LEU A 325 1.87 -5.04 4.13
N ILE A 326 2.20 -4.49 2.96
CA ILE A 326 3.53 -4.62 2.36
C ILE A 326 4.60 -3.98 3.27
N ASN A 327 4.38 -2.75 3.72
CA ASN A 327 5.28 -2.06 4.65
C ASN A 327 5.42 -2.78 5.98
N PHE A 328 4.33 -3.40 6.49
CA PHE A 328 4.36 -4.17 7.73
C PHE A 328 5.20 -5.45 7.57
N MET A 329 5.06 -6.19 6.46
CA MET A 329 5.91 -7.34 6.15
C MET A 329 7.38 -6.96 5.99
N LEU A 330 7.66 -5.82 5.34
CA LEU A 330 9.01 -5.32 5.13
C LEU A 330 9.66 -4.89 6.45
N LEU A 331 9.00 -4.04 7.23
CA LEU A 331 9.49 -3.61 8.54
C LEU A 331 9.65 -4.78 9.50
N TYR A 332 8.73 -5.75 9.49
CA TYR A 332 8.87 -6.97 10.28
C TYR A 332 10.17 -7.69 9.90
N SER A 333 10.39 -7.91 8.61
CA SER A 333 11.57 -8.61 8.10
C SER A 333 12.87 -7.90 8.51
N LEU A 334 12.93 -6.58 8.30
CA LEU A 334 14.07 -5.76 8.72
C LEU A 334 14.26 -5.79 10.24
N SER A 335 13.18 -5.79 11.03
CA SER A 335 13.26 -5.89 12.50
C SER A 335 13.90 -7.20 12.96
N ILE A 336 13.71 -8.30 12.22
CA ILE A 336 14.32 -9.60 12.51
C ILE A 336 15.80 -9.54 12.17
N ILE A 337 16.15 -9.06 10.97
CA ILE A 337 17.54 -8.94 10.51
C ILE A 337 18.37 -8.11 11.50
N VAL A 338 17.86 -6.93 11.87
CA VAL A 338 18.53 -6.00 12.77
C VAL A 338 18.76 -6.57 14.18
N ARG A 339 17.79 -7.34 14.71
CA ARG A 339 17.87 -7.86 16.09
C ARG A 339 18.68 -9.13 16.21
N TYR A 340 18.59 -10.01 15.22
CA TYR A 340 19.06 -11.39 15.34
C TYR A 340 20.27 -11.70 14.45
N LEU A 341 20.65 -10.82 13.52
CA LEU A 341 21.79 -11.03 12.62
C LEU A 341 22.81 -9.89 12.73
N PRO A 342 23.47 -9.69 13.89
CA PRO A 342 24.35 -8.54 14.13
C PRO A 342 25.55 -8.48 13.18
N ALA A 343 26.14 -9.63 12.80
CA ALA A 343 27.26 -9.66 11.85
C ALA A 343 26.84 -9.20 10.45
N LEU A 344 25.65 -9.58 10.00
CA LEU A 344 25.09 -9.12 8.73
C LEU A 344 24.70 -7.64 8.80
N TRP A 345 24.12 -7.21 9.91
CA TRP A 345 23.77 -5.81 10.12
C TRP A 345 25.00 -4.89 10.11
N TYR A 346 26.12 -5.35 10.66
CA TYR A 346 27.40 -4.65 10.54
C TYR A 346 27.82 -4.48 9.07
N LYS A 347 27.71 -5.53 8.24
CA LYS A 347 27.99 -5.44 6.80
C LYS A 347 27.10 -4.43 6.08
N ILE A 348 25.81 -4.37 6.44
CA ILE A 348 24.83 -3.44 5.86
C ILE A 348 25.10 -1.99 6.24
N THR A 349 25.62 -1.74 7.45
CA THR A 349 25.80 -0.37 7.95
C THR A 349 27.19 0.19 7.67
N LEU A 350 28.23 -0.64 7.75
CA LEU A 350 29.63 -0.21 7.70
C LEU A 350 30.52 -1.06 6.77
N GLY A 351 29.98 -2.13 6.19
CA GLY A 351 30.76 -3.08 5.38
C GLY A 351 30.45 -3.03 3.89
N ASP A 352 30.61 -4.19 3.26
CA ASP A 352 30.45 -4.46 1.82
C ASP A 352 29.00 -4.33 1.32
N LEU A 353 28.01 -4.30 2.22
CA LEU A 353 26.59 -4.19 1.90
C LEU A 353 26.01 -2.80 2.21
N ASN A 354 26.86 -1.77 2.32
CA ASN A 354 26.44 -0.41 2.69
C ASN A 354 25.40 0.24 1.74
N HIS A 355 25.41 -0.11 0.46
CA HIS A 355 24.40 0.30 -0.53
C HIS A 355 22.98 -0.13 -0.11
N ILE A 356 22.85 -1.28 0.56
CA ILE A 356 21.59 -1.77 1.13
C ILE A 356 21.17 -0.90 2.31
N GLY A 357 22.13 -0.50 3.15
CA GLY A 357 21.90 0.44 4.24
C GLY A 357 21.32 1.77 3.75
N GLY A 358 21.87 2.29 2.64
CA GLY A 358 21.36 3.49 1.97
C GLY A 358 19.91 3.34 1.49
N LEU A 359 19.56 2.20 0.87
CA LEU A 359 18.17 1.92 0.48
C LEU A 359 17.23 1.88 1.70
N ILE A 360 17.64 1.20 2.77
CA ILE A 360 16.82 1.08 3.99
C ILE A 360 16.63 2.44 4.64
N GLU A 361 17.67 3.28 4.69
CA GLU A 361 17.57 4.63 5.23
C GLU A 361 16.64 5.51 4.40
N TYR A 362 16.78 5.50 3.07
CA TYR A 362 15.87 6.20 2.17
C TYR A 362 14.42 5.72 2.34
N TYR A 363 14.21 4.39 2.42
CA TYR A 363 12.91 3.80 2.69
C TYR A 363 12.28 4.29 4.00
N ILE A 364 13.04 4.29 5.10
CA ILE A 364 12.54 4.78 6.38
C ILE A 364 12.19 6.27 6.29
N SER A 365 13.02 7.08 5.63
CA SER A 365 12.71 8.49 5.43
C SER A 365 11.40 8.70 4.69
N VAL A 366 11.20 7.99 3.57
CA VAL A 366 9.97 8.05 2.78
C VAL A 366 8.75 7.57 3.58
N LEU A 367 8.90 6.45 4.30
CA LEU A 367 7.83 5.86 5.08
C LEU A 367 7.28 6.84 6.12
N ASP A 368 8.13 7.68 6.71
CA ASP A 368 7.74 8.66 7.73
C ASP A 368 6.76 9.72 7.20
N HIS A 369 6.77 9.96 5.90
CA HIS A 369 5.86 10.91 5.26
C HIS A 369 4.61 10.22 4.68
N VAL A 370 4.77 8.98 4.22
CA VAL A 370 3.71 8.22 3.54
C VAL A 370 2.75 7.55 4.53
N LEU A 371 3.26 7.05 5.66
CA LEU A 371 2.47 6.23 6.57
C LEU A 371 1.38 7.04 7.33
N PRO A 372 1.66 8.22 7.90
CA PRO A 372 0.66 8.98 8.65
C PRO A 372 -0.66 9.25 7.89
N PRO A 373 -0.66 9.77 6.65
CA PRO A 373 -1.91 10.02 5.93
C PRO A 373 -2.69 8.73 5.63
N LEU A 374 -2.00 7.62 5.31
CA LEU A 374 -2.65 6.34 5.04
C LEU A 374 -3.38 5.81 6.28
N ILE A 375 -2.71 5.81 7.43
CA ILE A 375 -3.29 5.34 8.69
C ILE A 375 -4.44 6.25 9.13
N LEU A 376 -4.25 7.57 9.05
CA LEU A 376 -5.29 8.52 9.44
C LEU A 376 -6.56 8.32 8.62
N LYS A 377 -6.43 8.14 7.30
CA LYS A 377 -7.54 7.83 6.41
C LYS A 377 -8.26 6.53 6.80
N ARG A 378 -7.53 5.49 7.18
CA ARG A 378 -8.15 4.21 7.59
C ARG A 378 -8.87 4.29 8.92
N ILE A 379 -8.22 4.88 9.93
CA ILE A 379 -8.79 5.04 11.26
C ILE A 379 -10.02 5.92 11.22
N THR A 380 -9.98 7.03 10.46
CA THR A 380 -11.10 7.96 10.38
C THR A 380 -12.16 7.61 9.33
N GLU A 381 -11.80 6.79 8.33
CA GLU A 381 -12.62 6.52 7.14
C GLU A 381 -12.98 7.79 6.34
N ARG A 382 -12.06 8.77 6.35
CA ARG A 382 -12.18 10.06 5.67
C ARG A 382 -11.03 10.28 4.69
N ASP A 383 -11.34 10.92 3.57
CA ASP A 383 -10.29 11.44 2.68
C ASP A 383 -9.85 12.80 3.21
N ILE A 384 -8.61 12.90 3.67
CA ILE A 384 -8.08 14.13 4.27
C ILE A 384 -7.15 14.82 3.28
N HIS A 385 -7.56 16.01 2.86
CA HIS A 385 -6.83 16.86 1.94
C HIS A 385 -6.19 18.01 2.72
N ILE A 386 -4.88 18.14 2.58
CA ILE A 386 -4.13 19.26 3.13
C ILE A 386 -3.68 20.13 1.98
N SER A 387 -4.10 21.39 1.99
CA SER A 387 -3.76 22.39 1.00
C SER A 387 -2.82 23.43 1.60
N MET A 388 -1.83 23.87 0.85
CA MET A 388 -0.98 25.00 1.28
C MET A 388 -1.77 26.31 1.24
N PRO A 389 -1.55 27.24 2.19
CA PRO A 389 -2.14 28.57 2.15
C PRO A 389 -1.84 29.25 0.81
N GLY A 390 -2.88 29.81 0.17
CA GLY A 390 -2.74 30.51 -1.11
C GLY A 390 -2.63 29.60 -2.34
N SER A 391 -2.71 28.27 -2.19
CA SER A 391 -2.86 27.36 -3.33
C SER A 391 -4.25 27.45 -3.95
N LEU A 392 -4.38 27.08 -5.23
CA LEU A 392 -5.67 27.05 -5.94
C LEU A 392 -6.70 26.12 -5.28
N ASP A 393 -6.23 25.11 -4.53
CA ASP A 393 -7.04 24.12 -3.84
C ASP A 393 -7.32 24.47 -2.37
N ALA A 394 -6.87 25.63 -1.89
CA ALA A 394 -7.14 26.05 -0.51
C ALA A 394 -8.63 26.43 -0.33
N PRO A 395 -9.35 25.85 0.64
CA PRO A 395 -10.70 26.29 0.96
C PRO A 395 -10.70 27.77 1.36
N ILE A 396 -11.69 28.52 0.83
CA ILE A 396 -11.93 29.94 1.11
C ILE A 396 -12.38 30.14 2.56
#